data_AF-A0A929ELL2-F1
#
_entry.id   AF-A0A929ELL2-F1
#
_cell.length_a   1.000
_cell.length_b   1.000
_cell.length_c   1.000
_cell.angle_alpha   90.00
_cell.angle_beta   90.00
_cell.angle_gamma   90.00
#
_symmetry.space_group_name_H-M   'P 1'
#
loop_
_entity.id
_entity.type
_entity.pdbx_description
1 polymer ?
#
loop_
_entity_poly.entity_id
_entity_poly.type
_entity_poly.pdbx_seq_one_letter_code
_entity_poly.pdbx_strand_id
1 'polypeptide(L)'
;MKNLLELLASLSTGKKISFAVITVVSIIALISLFAWANRPNYQVLFSDLTEDDASRIIERLQSDNIQYQVSGSGSISIPSEL
;
A
#
# COMPACT_ATOMS: atom_id res chain seq x y z
N MET A 1 -34.42 19.00 -31.82
CA MET A 1 -33.63 18.01 -31.05
C MET A 1 -32.86 18.80 -30.00
N LYS A 2 -33.22 18.69 -28.72
CA LYS A 2 -32.59 19.48 -27.66
C LYS A 2 -31.15 18.97 -27.48
N ASN A 3 -30.19 19.86 -27.61
CA ASN A 3 -28.77 19.51 -27.60
C ASN A 3 -28.38 18.99 -26.21
N LEU A 4 -27.83 17.79 -26.12
CA LEU A 4 -27.33 17.21 -24.86
C LEU A 4 -26.25 18.10 -24.20
N LEU A 5 -25.60 18.94 -25.01
CA LEU A 5 -24.65 19.96 -24.58
C LEU A 5 -25.31 21.11 -23.79
N GLU A 6 -26.56 21.47 -24.08
CA GLU A 6 -27.31 22.48 -23.31
C GLU A 6 -27.79 21.91 -21.97
N LEU A 7 -28.11 20.62 -21.90
CA LEU A 7 -28.41 19.95 -20.63
C LEU A 7 -27.19 19.91 -19.72
N LEU A 8 -25.99 19.66 -20.26
CA LEU A 8 -24.72 19.74 -19.53
C LEU A 8 -24.33 21.17 -19.13
N ALA A 9 -24.66 22.16 -19.97
CA ALA A 9 -24.44 23.59 -19.66
C ALA A 9 -25.44 24.15 -18.64
N SER A 10 -26.66 23.60 -18.56
CA SER A 10 -27.70 23.96 -17.58
C SER A 10 -27.48 23.37 -16.18
N LEU A 11 -26.48 22.50 -16.00
CA LEU A 11 -26.07 22.03 -14.69
C LEU A 11 -25.34 23.17 -13.97
N SER A 12 -26.05 23.76 -13.00
CA SER A 12 -25.53 24.74 -12.04
C SER A 12 -24.10 24.39 -11.61
N THR A 13 -23.23 25.41 -11.50
CA THR A 13 -21.82 25.31 -11.09
C THR A 13 -21.63 24.41 -9.86
N GLY A 14 -22.61 24.37 -8.95
CA GLY A 14 -22.62 23.47 -7.80
C GLY A 14 -22.59 21.98 -8.16
N LYS A 15 -23.35 21.54 -9.18
CA LYS A 15 -23.36 20.13 -9.61
C LYS A 15 -22.05 19.71 -10.27
N LYS A 16 -21.38 20.61 -11.01
CA LYS A 16 -20.04 20.36 -11.56
C LYS A 16 -19.00 20.19 -10.45
N ILE A 17 -19.07 21.03 -9.41
CA ILE A 17 -18.20 20.90 -8.23
C ILE A 17 -18.48 19.59 -7.49
N SER A 18 -19.75 19.24 -7.24
CA SER A 18 -20.08 17.97 -6.60
C SER A 18 -19.56 16.77 -7.39
N PHE A 19 -19.69 16.78 -8.72
CA PHE A 19 -19.17 15.71 -9.56
C PHE A 19 -17.64 15.61 -9.48
N ALA A 20 -16.94 16.75 -9.56
CA ALA A 20 -15.49 16.80 -9.41
C ALA A 20 -15.03 16.28 -8.04
N VAL A 21 -15.71 16.67 -6.96
CA VAL A 21 -15.42 16.18 -5.60
C VAL A 21 -15.62 14.68 -5.51
N ILE A 22 -16.73 14.14 -6.03
CA ILE A 22 -16.99 12.69 -6.02
C ILE A 22 -15.90 11.94 -6.79
N THR A 23 -15.49 12.43 -7.96
CA THR A 23 -14.41 11.82 -8.74
C THR A 23 -13.10 11.82 -7.96
N VAL A 24 -12.71 12.93 -7.34
CA VAL A 24 -11.47 13.03 -6.55
C VAL A 24 -11.52 12.08 -5.36
N VAL A 25 -12.62 12.06 -4.61
CA VAL A 25 -12.81 11.15 -3.46
C VAL A 25 -12.72 9.69 -3.89
N SER A 26 -13.32 9.34 -5.03
CA SER A 26 -13.25 7.98 -5.56
C SER A 26 -11.81 7.57 -5.91
N ILE A 27 -11.03 8.46 -6.52
CA ILE A 27 -9.61 8.20 -6.81
C ILE A 27 -8.81 7.98 -5.52
N ILE A 28 -9.00 8.85 -4.52
CA ILE A 28 -8.31 8.72 -3.22
C ILE A 28 -8.68 7.41 -2.52
N ALA A 29 -9.95 7.01 -2.58
CA ALA A 29 -10.41 5.75 -2.01
C ALA A 29 -9.75 4.54 -2.70
N LEU A 30 -9.66 4.55 -4.04
CA LEU A 30 -8.98 3.50 -4.79
C LEU A 30 -7.49 3.42 -4.45
N ILE A 31 -6.78 4.55 -4.37
CA ILE A 31 -5.36 4.57 -3.99
C ILE A 31 -5.18 4.03 -2.59
N SER A 32 -6.06 4.40 -1.65
CA SER A 32 -6.01 3.92 -0.27
C SER A 32 -6.28 2.42 -0.17
N LEU A 33 -7.23 1.89 -0.96
CA LEU A 33 -7.49 0.45 -1.06
C LEU A 33 -6.29 -0.30 -1.65
N PHE A 34 -5.69 0.22 -2.71
CA PHE A 34 -4.47 -0.36 -3.29
C PHE A 34 -3.31 -0.34 -2.30
N ALA A 35 -3.08 0.78 -1.61
CA ALA A 35 -2.04 0.90 -0.60
C ALA A 35 -2.28 -0.03 0.62
N TRP A 36 -3.54 -0.32 0.94
CA TRP A 36 -3.90 -1.29 1.97
C TRP A 36 -3.69 -2.73 1.50
N ALA A 37 -4.12 -3.05 0.27
CA ALA A 37 -3.97 -4.38 -0.33
C ALA A 37 -2.50 -4.74 -0.60
N ASN A 38 -1.67 -3.77 -0.99
CA ASN A 38 -0.24 -3.97 -1.23
C ASN A 38 0.62 -3.91 0.04
N ARG A 39 0.04 -3.92 1.25
CA ARG A 39 0.87 -4.01 2.46
C ARG A 39 1.43 -5.42 2.56
N PRO A 40 2.74 -5.63 2.37
CA PRO A 40 3.33 -6.95 2.56
C PRO A 40 3.12 -7.36 4.01
N ASN A 41 2.47 -8.51 4.22
CA ASN A 41 2.41 -9.13 5.53
C ASN A 41 3.82 -9.63 5.85
N TYR A 42 4.45 -9.05 6.86
CA TYR A 42 5.73 -9.55 7.36
C TYR A 42 5.43 -10.65 8.38
N GLN A 43 5.86 -11.87 8.09
CA GLN A 43 5.76 -12.98 9.03
C GLN A 43 7.10 -13.15 9.73
N VAL A 44 7.06 -13.37 11.05
CA VAL A 44 8.24 -13.69 11.85
C VAL A 44 8.74 -15.06 11.39
N LEU A 45 9.93 -15.09 10.80
CA LEU A 45 10.59 -16.33 10.37
C LEU A 45 11.35 -16.96 11.53
N PHE A 46 12.04 -16.11 12.29
CA PHE A 46 12.82 -16.49 13.46
C PHE A 46 12.61 -15.48 14.59
N SER A 47 12.43 -15.99 15.81
CA SER A 47 12.33 -15.22 17.05
C SER A 47 13.42 -15.66 18.04
N ASP A 48 13.71 -14.82 19.03
CA ASP A 48 14.68 -15.10 20.09
C ASP A 48 16.09 -15.48 19.58
N LEU A 49 16.50 -14.92 18.43
CA LEU A 49 17.84 -15.13 17.92
C LEU A 49 18.86 -14.41 18.81
N THR A 50 19.98 -15.08 19.04
CA THR A 50 21.18 -14.43 19.57
C THR A 50 21.71 -13.41 18.55
N GLU A 51 22.43 -12.40 19.02
CA GLU A 51 22.93 -11.31 18.16
C GLU A 51 23.86 -11.83 17.03
N ASP A 52 24.63 -12.89 17.33
CA ASP A 52 25.49 -13.59 16.38
C ASP A 52 24.68 -14.36 15.31
N ASP A 53 23.64 -15.10 15.72
CA ASP A 53 22.81 -15.86 14.78
C ASP A 53 21.97 -14.94 13.89
N ALA A 54 21.44 -13.85 14.46
CA ALA A 54 20.72 -12.84 13.70
C ALA A 54 21.60 -12.21 12.61
N SER A 55 22.86 -11.88 12.93
CA SER A 55 23.80 -11.29 11.97
C SER A 55 24.09 -12.24 10.80
N ARG A 56 24.29 -13.54 11.07
CA ARG A 56 24.52 -14.55 10.03
C ARG A 56 23.31 -14.74 9.11
N ILE A 57 22.09 -14.68 9.65
CA ILE A 57 20.86 -14.80 8.86
C ILE A 57 20.67 -13.55 7.99
N ILE A 58 20.95 -12.36 8.53
CA ILE A 58 20.89 -11.09 7.78
C ILE A 58 21.86 -11.11 6.59
N GLU A 59 23.11 -11.53 6.77
CA GLU A 59 24.09 -11.66 5.67
C GLU A 59 23.56 -12.58 4.57
N ARG A 60 22.92 -13.69 4.94
CA ARG A 60 22.37 -14.62 3.95
C ARG A 60 21.17 -14.03 3.21
N LEU A 61 20.24 -13.40 3.93
CA LEU A 61 19.08 -12.73 3.34
C LEU A 61 19.50 -11.61 2.40
N GLN A 62 20.55 -10.86 2.75
CA GLN A 62 21.11 -9.80 1.91
C GLN A 62 21.79 -10.35 0.65
N SER A 63 22.54 -11.45 0.77
CA SER A 63 23.13 -12.17 -0.38
C SER A 63 22.07 -12.66 -1.36
N ASP A 64 20.95 -13.18 -0.83
CA ASP A 64 19.86 -13.73 -1.62
C ASP A 64 18.87 -12.65 -2.11
N ASN A 65 19.16 -11.36 -1.85
CA ASN A 65 18.37 -10.19 -2.24
C ASN A 65 16.92 -10.20 -1.69
N ILE A 66 16.73 -10.82 -0.53
CA ILE A 66 15.43 -10.94 0.12
C ILE A 66 15.22 -9.73 1.02
N GLN A 67 14.06 -9.07 0.89
CA GLN A 67 13.64 -8.01 1.79
C GLN A 67 13.40 -8.57 3.19
N TYR A 68 14.03 -8.00 4.21
CA TYR A 68 13.91 -8.45 5.60
C TYR A 68 13.68 -7.26 6.55
N GLN A 69 13.09 -7.55 7.70
CA GLN A 69 12.85 -6.56 8.75
C GLN A 69 13.32 -7.11 10.10
N VAL A 70 14.13 -6.33 10.81
CA VAL A 70 14.65 -6.70 12.14
C VAL A 70 13.84 -5.96 13.19
N SER A 71 13.23 -6.70 14.12
CA SER A 71 12.63 -6.13 15.33
C SER A 71 13.58 -6.31 16.51
N GLY A 72 13.66 -5.28 17.37
CA GLY A 72 14.70 -5.07 18.40
C GLY A 72 14.84 -6.12 19.53
N SER A 73 14.28 -7.31 19.35
CA SER A 73 14.38 -8.47 20.23
C SER A 73 15.00 -9.69 19.52
N GLY A 74 15.81 -9.49 18.48
CA GLY A 74 16.40 -10.61 17.71
C GLY A 74 15.36 -11.37 16.87
N SER A 75 14.31 -10.68 16.42
CA SER A 75 13.30 -11.27 15.54
C SER A 75 13.49 -10.78 14.12
N ILE A 76 13.56 -11.72 13.16
CA ILE A 76 13.69 -11.43 11.74
C ILE A 76 12.39 -11.82 11.05
N SER A 77 11.80 -10.86 10.33
CA SER A 77 10.58 -11.05 9.57
C SER A 77 10.86 -10.87 8.08
N ILE A 78 10.21 -11.70 7.26
CA ILE A 78 10.24 -11.62 5.80
C ILE A 78 8.82 -11.45 5.26
N PRO A 79 8.61 -10.92 4.05
CA PRO A 79 7.31 -10.94 3.39
C PRO A 79 6.79 -12.38 3.31
N SER A 80 5.56 -12.62 3.74
CA SER A 80 4.92 -13.94 3.76
C SER A 80 4.57 -14.49 2.37
N GLU A 81 4.84 -13.73 1.32
CA GLU A 81 4.55 -14.10 -0.08
C GLU A 81 5.79 -14.59 -0.85
N LEU A 82 6.84 -15.01 -0.14
CA LEU A 82 8.03 -15.64 -0.71
C LEU A 82 7.84 -17.15 -0.92
#